data_AF-A0A948SV51-F1
#
_entry.id   AF-A0A948SV51-F1
#
_cell.length_a   1.000
_cell.length_b   1.000
_cell.length_c   1.000
_cell.angle_alpha   90.00
_cell.angle_beta   90.00
_cell.angle_gamma   90.00
#
_symmetry.space_group_name_H-M   'P 1'
#
loop_
_entity.id
_entity.type
_entity.pdbx_description
1 polymer ?
#
loop_
_entity_poly.entity_id
_entity_poly.type
_entity_poly.pdbx_seq_one_letter_code
_entity_poly.pdbx_strand_id
1 'polypeptide(L)' 'MAIYALGDQVPDIHPTAFVHPDATIIGSVTVGAGSSIWPGAVLRGDDGYITVGR' A
#
# COMPACT_ATOMS: atom_id res chain seq x y z
N MET A 1 7.10 8.06 5.14
CA MET A 1 6.01 7.29 4.54
C MET A 1 5.90 7.69 3.08
N ALA A 2 6.18 6.76 2.18
CA ALA A 2 6.18 6.99 0.74
C ALA A 2 4.94 6.33 0.13
N ILE A 3 3.80 7.04 0.20
CA ILE A 3 2.55 6.63 -0.46
C ILE A 3 2.36 7.52 -1.67
N TYR A 4 2.34 6.93 -2.86
CA TYR A 4 2.29 7.65 -4.12
C TYR A 4 1.13 7.17 -5.00
N ALA A 5 0.40 8.12 -5.56
CA ALA A 5 -0.52 7.84 -6.65
C ALA A 5 0.26 7.56 -7.95
N LEU A 6 -0.28 6.68 -8.81
CA LEU A 6 0.17 6.47 -10.18
C LEU A 6 -0.96 6.86 -11.13
N GLY A 7 -0.93 8.10 -11.64
CA GLY A 7 -2.07 8.69 -12.34
C GLY A 7 -3.26 8.77 -11.38
N ASP A 8 -4.39 8.16 -11.77
CA ASP A 8 -5.61 8.09 -10.96
C ASP A 8 -5.61 6.92 -9.95
N GLN A 9 -4.59 6.06 -9.97
CA GLN A 9 -4.49 4.91 -9.07
C GLN A 9 -3.90 5.34 -7.74
N VAL A 10 -4.71 5.37 -6.70
CA VAL A 10 -4.31 5.75 -5.34
C VAL A 10 -4.37 4.52 -4.44
N PRO A 11 -3.33 4.26 -3.62
CA PRO A 11 -3.40 3.19 -2.63
C PRO A 11 -4.58 3.38 -1.68
N ASP A 12 -5.37 2.32 -1.49
CA ASP A 12 -6.45 2.24 -0.50
C ASP A 12 -5.93 1.52 0.75
N ILE A 13 -5.80 2.23 1.86
CA ILE A 13 -5.19 1.71 3.09
C ILE A 13 -6.20 1.87 4.21
N HIS A 14 -6.63 0.74 4.76
CA HIS A 14 -7.57 0.73 5.87
C HIS A 14 -6.98 1.47 7.09
N PRO A 15 -7.75 2.27 7.85
CA PRO A 15 -7.22 3.06 8.97
C PRO A 15 -6.57 2.26 10.11
N THR A 16 -6.91 0.98 10.22
CA THR A 16 -6.32 0.06 11.23
C THR A 16 -5.10 -0.70 10.73
N ALA A 17 -4.75 -0.56 9.44
CA ALA A 17 -3.53 -1.13 8.91
C ALA A 17 -2.31 -0.34 9.42
N PHE A 18 -1.24 -1.07 9.70
CA PHE A 18 0.04 -0.47 10.06
C PHE A 18 0.92 -0.35 8.80
N VAL A 19 1.40 0.85 8.52
CA VAL A 19 2.39 1.08 7.46
C VAL A 19 3.61 1.76 8.08
N HIS A 20 4.74 1.06 8.10
CA HIS A 20 5.97 1.63 8.62
C HIS A 20 6.41 2.85 7.77
N PRO A 21 6.97 3.92 8.37
CA PRO A 21 7.40 5.12 7.63
C PRO A 21 8.38 4.87 6.48
N ASP A 22 9.19 3.81 6.58
CA ASP A 22 10.18 3.41 5.56
C ASP A 22 9.64 2.42 4.52
N ALA A 23 8.34 2.11 4.56
CA ALA A 23 7.68 1.34 3.50
C ALA A 23 7.28 2.26 2.33
N THR A 24 7.22 1.68 1.13
CA THR A 24 6.79 2.36 -0.10
C THR A 24 5.58 1.65 -0.71
N ILE A 25 4.51 2.41 -0.96
CA ILE A 25 3.26 1.90 -1.55
C ILE A 25 2.85 2.80 -2.73
N ILE A 26 2.68 2.22 -3.92
CA ILE A 26 2.48 2.96 -5.16
C ILE A 26 1.35 2.35 -5.98
N GLY A 27 0.42 3.19 -6.45
CA GLY A 27 -0.58 2.82 -7.46
C GLY A 27 -1.71 1.94 -6.93
N SER A 28 -2.13 0.94 -7.72
CA SER A 28 -3.25 0.04 -7.41
C SER A 28 -2.92 -0.97 -6.30
N VAL A 29 -2.87 -0.48 -5.07
CA VAL A 29 -2.61 -1.29 -3.87
C VAL A 29 -3.75 -1.12 -2.88
N THR A 30 -4.29 -2.23 -2.37
CA THR A 30 -5.27 -2.26 -1.29
C THR A 30 -4.68 -2.95 -0.07
N VAL A 31 -4.70 -2.29 1.09
CA VAL A 31 -4.24 -2.81 2.37
C VAL A 31 -5.44 -2.90 3.33
N GLY A 32 -5.92 -4.11 3.55
CA GLY A 32 -7.08 -4.42 4.39
C GLY A 32 -6.83 -4.26 5.88
N ALA A 33 -7.90 -4.33 6.67
CA ALA A 33 -7.91 -4.07 8.10
C ALA A 33 -6.93 -4.99 8.87
N GLY A 34 -6.16 -4.42 9.80
CA GLY A 34 -5.21 -5.16 10.65
C GLY A 34 -3.97 -5.69 9.93
N SER A 35 -3.81 -5.41 8.64
CA SER A 35 -2.57 -5.73 7.90
C SER A 35 -1.40 -4.87 8.36
N SER A 36 -0.18 -5.35 8.14
CA SER A 36 1.04 -4.63 8.50
C SER A 36 2.06 -4.67 7.36
N ILE A 37 2.57 -3.50 6.96
CA ILE A 37 3.65 -3.34 5.99
C ILE A 37 4.89 -2.81 6.74
N TRP A 38 5.96 -3.61 6.72
CA TRP A 38 7.16 -3.42 7.55
C TRP A 38 8.28 -2.65 6.81
N PRO A 39 9.31 -2.15 7.51
CA PRO A 39 10.37 -1.33 6.92
C PRO A 39 10.99 -1.97 5.67
N GLY A 40 11.22 -1.17 4.63
CA GLY A 40 11.88 -1.61 3.39
C GLY A 40 10.99 -2.41 2.42
N ALA A 41 9.74 -2.73 2.79
CA ALA A 41 8.79 -3.32 1.85
C ALA A 41 8.38 -2.32 0.77
N VAL A 42 8.30 -2.81 -0.48
CA VAL A 42 7.85 -2.04 -1.65
C VAL A 42 6.69 -2.76 -2.31
N LEU A 43 5.52 -2.12 -2.29
CA LEU A 43 4.33 -2.56 -3.01
C LEU A 43 4.07 -1.58 -4.15
N ARG A 44 4.14 -2.07 -5.38
CA ARG A 44 3.96 -1.24 -6.58
C ARG A 44 2.97 -1.93 -7.51
N GLY A 45 1.72 -1.49 -7.46
CA GLY A 45 0.67 -1.91 -8.39
C GLY A 45 0.62 -0.96 -9.57
N ASP A 46 1.39 -1.22 -10.61
CA ASP A 46 1.50 -0.39 -11.82
C ASP A 46 0.78 -0.97 -13.03
N ASP A 47 0.91 -2.28 -13.26
CA ASP A 47 0.23 -3.02 -14.34
C ASP A 47 -0.99 -3.80 -13.82
N GLY A 48 -0.92 -4.27 -12.57
CA GLY A 48 -1.99 -5.03 -11.90
C GLY A 48 -2.28 -4.52 -10.49
N TYR A 49 -3.22 -5.20 -9.81
CA TYR A 49 -3.60 -4.86 -8.44
C TYR A 49 -2.86 -5.74 -7.42
N ILE A 50 -2.49 -5.12 -6.29
CA ILE A 50 -1.96 -5.83 -5.12
C ILE A 50 -2.99 -5.72 -4.00
N THR A 51 -3.41 -6.84 -3.43
CA THR A 51 -4.29 -6.88 -2.25
C THR A 51 -3.57 -7.57 -1.10
N VAL A 52 -3.48 -6.88 0.05
CA VAL A 52 -2.95 -7.43 1.30
C VAL A 52 -4.07 -7.47 2.33
N GLY A 53 -4.33 -8.64 2.89
CA GLY A 53 -5.40 -8.83 3.86
C GLY A 53 -6.78 -9.01 3.22
N ARG A 54 -7.81 -8.77 4.02
CA ARG A 54 -9.23 -8.93 3.65
C ARG A 54 -9.96 -7.60 3.69
#